data_AF-A0A5C6JJZ7-F1
#
_entry.id   AF-A0A5C6JJZ7-F1
#
_cell.length_a   1.000
_cell.length_b   1.000
_cell.length_c   1.000
_cell.angle_alpha   90.00
_cell.angle_beta   90.00
_cell.angle_gamma   90.00
#
_symmetry.space_group_name_H-M   'P 1'
#
loop_
_entity.id
_entity.type
_entity.pdbx_description
1 polymer ?
#
loop_
_entity_poly.entity_id
_entity_poly.type
_entity_poly.pdbx_seq_one_letter_code
_entity_poly.pdbx_strand_id
1 'polypeptide(L)'
;MKPEMMKQLIACCGLDCENCDARIATVRDDNELREKTAQKWSIMNNAPEITPATINCMGCRTDGAKFAYCNDYCSIRKCVNEKGYNTCGDCKELDDCQIVGAIFQHAPDAKENLL
;
A
#
# COMPACT_ATOMS: atom_id res chain seq x y z
N MET A 1 -0.55 27.36 -11.54
CA MET A 1 -0.34 26.01 -10.99
C MET A 1 -1.56 25.19 -11.32
N LYS A 2 -1.41 24.12 -12.12
CA LYS A 2 -2.47 23.12 -12.24
C LYS A 2 -2.48 22.35 -10.91
N PRO A 3 -3.63 22.02 -10.32
CA PRO A 3 -3.63 21.08 -9.19
C PRO A 3 -3.02 19.79 -9.72
N GLU A 4 -1.90 19.34 -9.14
CA GLU A 4 -1.43 17.99 -9.40
C GLU A 4 -2.50 17.06 -8.85
N MET A 5 -3.25 16.43 -9.75
CA MET A 5 -4.23 15.43 -9.37
C MET A 5 -3.42 14.23 -8.87
N MET A 6 -3.56 13.89 -7.59
CA MET A 6 -3.00 12.67 -7.02
C MET A 6 -3.33 11.49 -7.96
N LYS A 7 -2.30 10.72 -8.34
CA LYS A 7 -2.49 9.56 -9.20
C LYS A 7 -3.55 8.64 -8.57
N GLN A 8 -4.41 8.06 -9.40
CA GLN A 8 -5.51 7.22 -8.92
C GLN A 8 -5.04 6.00 -8.10
N LEU A 9 -3.79 5.56 -8.30
CA LEU A 9 -3.21 4.37 -7.70
C LEU A 9 -2.23 4.65 -6.55
N ILE A 10 -2.26 5.86 -5.98
CA ILE A 10 -1.56 6.11 -4.71
C ILE A 10 -2.33 5.46 -3.55
N ALA A 11 -1.67 4.60 -2.78
CA ALA A 11 -2.24 3.95 -1.60
C ALA A 11 -2.62 4.96 -0.50
N CYS A 12 -3.41 4.53 0.49
CA CYS A 12 -3.71 5.31 1.69
C CYS A 12 -2.43 5.86 2.36
N CYS A 13 -1.35 5.08 2.36
CA CYS A 13 -0.05 5.43 2.93
C CYS A 13 0.89 6.19 1.98
N GLY A 14 0.48 6.48 0.74
CA GLY A 14 1.33 7.18 -0.24
C GLY A 14 2.16 6.27 -1.16
N LEU A 15 2.22 4.96 -0.89
CA LEU A 15 2.91 4.03 -1.79
C LEU A 15 2.26 4.01 -3.19
N ASP A 16 3.08 4.08 -4.23
CA ASP A 16 2.61 4.03 -5.62
C ASP A 16 2.27 2.58 -6.02
N CYS A 17 0.97 2.27 -6.13
CA CYS A 17 0.53 0.94 -6.53
C CYS A 17 0.76 0.66 -8.03
N GLU A 18 1.04 1.66 -8.87
CA GLU A 18 1.40 1.43 -10.29
C GLU A 18 2.66 0.57 -10.41
N ASN A 19 3.59 0.75 -9.48
CA ASN A 19 4.89 0.08 -9.45
C ASN A 19 4.97 -1.05 -8.41
N CYS A 20 3.84 -1.42 -7.79
CA CYS A 20 3.82 -2.46 -6.76
C CYS A 20 3.76 -3.85 -7.39
N ASP A 21 4.77 -4.69 -7.12
CA ASP A 21 4.84 -6.06 -7.65
C ASP A 21 3.59 -6.89 -7.37
N ALA A 22 2.99 -6.78 -6.17
CA ALA A 22 1.77 -7.51 -5.84
C ALA A 22 0.60 -7.14 -6.77
N ARG A 23 0.47 -5.85 -7.12
CA ARG A 23 -0.57 -5.38 -8.04
C ARG A 23 -0.24 -5.76 -9.48
N ILE A 24 1.00 -5.58 -9.91
CA ILE A 24 1.45 -5.98 -11.24
C ILE A 24 1.19 -7.48 -11.45
N ALA A 25 1.55 -8.31 -10.47
CA ALA A 25 1.33 -9.75 -10.52
C ALA A 25 -0.15 -10.11 -10.59
N THR A 26 -1.00 -9.39 -9.85
CA THR A 26 -2.45 -9.61 -9.87
C THR A 26 -3.07 -9.25 -11.22
N VAL A 27 -2.72 -8.09 -11.77
CA VAL A 27 -3.28 -7.59 -13.04
C VAL A 27 -2.81 -8.42 -14.24
N ARG A 28 -1.56 -8.90 -14.21
CA ARG A 28 -0.98 -9.71 -15.29
C ARG A 28 -1.20 -11.21 -15.13
N ASP A 29 -1.80 -11.62 -14.01
CA ASP A 29 -1.87 -12.99 -13.56
C ASP A 29 -0.52 -13.73 -13.58
N ASP A 30 0.52 -13.05 -13.07
CA ASP A 30 1.90 -13.49 -13.12
C ASP A 30 2.30 -14.25 -11.84
N ASN A 31 2.27 -15.59 -11.92
CA ASN A 31 2.60 -16.46 -10.79
C ASN A 31 4.10 -16.41 -10.42
N GLU A 32 5.00 -16.21 -11.38
CA GLU A 32 6.44 -16.12 -11.08
C GLU A 32 6.73 -14.86 -10.27
N LEU A 33 6.08 -13.75 -10.60
CA LEU A 33 6.19 -12.53 -9.81
C LEU A 33 5.57 -12.70 -8.42
N ARG A 34 4.43 -13.39 -8.28
CA ARG A 34 3.85 -13.71 -6.96
C ARG A 34 4.81 -14.48 -6.08
N GLU A 35 5.51 -15.47 -6.63
CA GLU A 35 6.52 -16.26 -5.91
C GLU A 35 7.69 -15.40 -5.42
N LYS A 36 8.28 -14.60 -6.31
CA LYS A 36 9.40 -13.71 -5.96
C LYS A 36 9.00 -12.67 -4.92
N THR A 37 7.82 -12.06 -5.07
CA THR A 37 7.30 -11.08 -4.12
C THR A 37 7.04 -11.71 -2.77
N ALA A 38 6.38 -12.88 -2.71
CA ALA A 38 6.11 -13.58 -1.46
C ALA A 38 7.39 -13.95 -0.71
N GLN A 39 8.41 -14.48 -1.41
CA GLN A 39 9.70 -14.81 -0.82
C GLN A 39 10.38 -13.56 -0.24
N LYS A 40 10.44 -12.47 -1.00
CA LYS A 40 11.05 -11.22 -0.55
C LYS A 40 10.32 -10.64 0.68
N TRP A 41 9.00 -10.60 0.63
CA TRP A 41 8.18 -9.95 1.66
C TRP A 41 8.08 -10.78 2.94
N SER A 42 8.02 -12.11 2.85
CA SER A 42 8.06 -13.00 4.02
C SER A 42 9.36 -12.82 4.81
N ILE A 43 10.52 -12.73 4.13
CA ILE A 43 11.82 -12.49 4.77
C ILE A 43 11.86 -11.08 5.39
N MET A 44 11.49 -10.06 4.62
CA MET A 44 11.55 -8.66 5.07
C MET A 44 10.69 -8.39 6.31
N ASN A 45 9.54 -9.05 6.41
CA ASN A 45 8.59 -8.86 7.51
C ASN A 45 8.66 -9.95 8.57
N ASN A 46 9.58 -10.92 8.43
CA ASN A 46 9.65 -12.11 9.28
C ASN A 46 8.27 -12.81 9.42
N ALA A 47 7.58 -12.96 8.29
CA ALA A 47 6.18 -13.38 8.21
C ALA A 47 6.04 -14.56 7.22
N PRO A 48 6.23 -15.81 7.68
CA PRO A 48 6.20 -17.00 6.82
C PRO A 48 4.82 -17.28 6.19
N GLU A 49 3.75 -16.68 6.70
CA GLU A 49 2.40 -16.75 6.15
C GLU A 49 2.21 -15.94 4.85
N ILE A 50 3.19 -15.11 4.48
CA ILE A 50 3.23 -14.45 3.17
C ILE A 50 3.66 -15.48 2.12
N THR A 51 2.67 -16.03 1.40
CA THR A 51 2.84 -17.05 0.36
C THR A 51 2.40 -16.50 -0.99
N PRO A 52 2.75 -17.14 -2.13
CA PRO A 52 2.31 -16.67 -3.44
C PRO A 52 0.78 -16.51 -3.54
N ALA A 53 0.03 -17.38 -2.86
CA ALA A 53 -1.43 -17.33 -2.79
C ALA A 53 -1.97 -16.09 -2.06
N THR A 54 -1.20 -15.47 -1.17
CA THR A 54 -1.61 -14.24 -0.48
C THR A 54 -1.23 -12.98 -1.26
N ILE A 55 -0.39 -13.08 -2.31
CA ILE A 55 -0.03 -11.98 -3.21
C ILE A 55 -1.14 -11.74 -4.26
N ASN A 56 -2.25 -11.19 -3.79
CA ASN A 56 -3.35 -10.73 -4.63
C ASN A 56 -3.80 -9.34 -4.17
N CYS A 57 -3.60 -8.30 -4.98
CA CYS A 57 -3.87 -6.91 -4.60
C CYS A 57 -4.23 -6.04 -5.81
N MET A 58 -5.30 -5.25 -5.72
CA MET A 58 -5.69 -4.27 -6.75
C MET A 58 -5.32 -2.83 -6.37
N GLY A 59 -4.83 -2.62 -5.15
CA GLY A 59 -4.68 -1.30 -4.52
C GLY A 59 -5.64 -1.15 -3.32
N CYS A 60 -5.20 -0.46 -2.26
CA CYS A 60 -5.99 -0.38 -1.03
C CYS A 60 -7.22 0.56 -1.13
N ARG A 61 -7.20 1.48 -2.11
CA ARG A 61 -8.28 2.42 -2.43
C ARG A 61 -9.16 1.99 -3.60
N THR A 62 -8.86 0.84 -4.22
CA THR A 62 -9.61 0.30 -5.34
C THR A 62 -10.46 -0.89 -4.89
N ASP A 63 -11.46 -1.22 -5.70
CA ASP A 63 -12.23 -2.45 -5.54
C ASP A 63 -11.39 -3.70 -5.85
N GLY A 64 -11.88 -4.85 -5.42
CA GLY A 64 -11.21 -6.14 -5.65
C GLY A 64 -10.31 -6.58 -4.50
N ALA A 65 -9.41 -7.53 -4.78
CA ALA A 65 -8.55 -8.17 -3.79
C ALA A 65 -7.56 -7.19 -3.15
N LYS A 66 -7.20 -7.45 -1.89
CA LYS A 66 -6.14 -6.75 -1.17
C LYS A 66 -5.17 -7.80 -0.68
N PHE A 67 -3.88 -7.46 -0.73
CA PHE A 67 -2.84 -8.28 -0.12
C PHE A 67 -3.26 -8.57 1.33
N ALA A 68 -3.16 -9.84 1.77
CA ALA A 68 -3.77 -10.31 3.02
C ALA A 68 -3.51 -9.38 4.21
N TYR A 69 -2.28 -8.89 4.37
CA TYR A 69 -1.94 -7.95 5.43
C TYR A 69 -2.65 -6.59 5.29
N CYS A 70 -2.71 -6.04 4.07
CA CYS A 70 -3.43 -4.81 3.78
C CYS A 70 -4.95 -4.95 4.00
N ASN A 71 -5.49 -6.16 3.81
CA ASN A 71 -6.89 -6.44 4.04
C ASN A 71 -7.23 -6.46 5.53
N ASP A 72 -6.47 -7.23 6.32
CA ASP A 72 -6.88 -7.64 7.67
C ASP A 72 -6.18 -6.85 8.78
N TYR A 73 -4.93 -6.43 8.58
CA TYR A 73 -4.06 -5.95 9.65
C TYR A 73 -3.60 -4.50 9.51
N CYS A 74 -3.63 -3.94 8.29
CA CYS A 74 -3.10 -2.59 8.04
C CYS A 74 -3.86 -1.50 8.81
N SER A 75 -3.23 -0.99 9.87
CA SER A 75 -3.72 0.10 10.72
C SER A 75 -3.91 1.41 9.96
N ILE A 76 -3.06 1.69 8.96
CA ILE A 76 -3.17 2.88 8.11
C ILE A 76 -4.50 2.86 7.34
N ARG A 77 -4.83 1.75 6.68
CA ARG A 77 -6.08 1.62 5.92
C ARG A 77 -7.30 1.70 6.83
N LYS A 78 -7.26 1.05 8.00
CA LYS A 78 -8.34 1.13 9.00
C LYS A 78 -8.57 2.57 9.45
N CYS A 79 -7.51 3.27 9.84
CA CYS A 79 -7.57 4.66 10.27
C CYS A 79 -8.13 5.60 9.18
N VAL A 80 -7.67 5.46 7.92
CA VAL A 80 -8.18 6.24 6.78
C VAL A 80 -9.67 5.99 6.56
N ASN A 81 -10.11 4.72 6.60
CA ASN A 81 -11.52 4.37 6.47
C ASN A 81 -12.38 4.91 7.62
N GLU A 82 -11.93 4.76 8.87
CA GLU A 82 -12.63 5.23 10.07
C GLU A 82 -12.80 6.75 10.08
N LYS A 83 -11.80 7.49 9.59
CA LYS A 83 -11.85 8.96 9.47
C LYS A 83 -12.58 9.46 8.23
N GLY A 84 -12.98 8.57 7.31
CA GLY A 84 -13.60 8.96 6.03
C GLY A 84 -12.65 9.69 5.08
N TYR A 85 -11.35 9.43 5.20
CA TYR A 85 -10.32 10.03 4.35
C TYR A 85 -10.12 9.22 3.07
N ASN A 86 -9.58 9.87 2.04
CA ASN A 86 -9.09 9.19 0.84
C ASN A 86 -7.69 8.62 1.07
N THR A 87 -6.82 9.40 1.72
CA THR A 87 -5.45 8.99 2.07
C THR A 87 -5.01 9.61 3.40
N CYS A 88 -3.83 9.25 3.88
CA CYS A 88 -3.20 9.95 4.99
C CYS A 88 -2.93 11.45 4.69
N GLY A 89 -2.88 11.86 3.42
CA GLY A 89 -2.73 13.25 3.01
C GLY A 89 -3.87 14.16 3.48
N ASP A 90 -5.06 13.60 3.71
CA ASP A 90 -6.21 14.36 4.24
C ASP A 90 -6.07 14.65 5.75
N CYS A 91 -5.09 14.04 6.43
CA CYS A 91 -4.89 14.18 7.86
C CYS A 91 -3.98 15.37 8.20
N LYS A 92 -4.51 16.33 8.96
CA LYS A 92 -3.74 17.51 9.43
C LYS A 92 -2.53 17.17 10.32
N GLU A 93 -2.52 15.97 10.90
CA GLU A 93 -1.46 15.46 11.77
C GLU A 93 -0.46 14.57 11.01
N LEU A 94 -0.44 14.60 9.67
CA LEU A 94 0.39 13.71 8.83
C LEU A 94 1.87 13.71 9.25
N ASP A 95 2.42 14.89 9.51
CA ASP A 95 3.84 15.08 9.81
C ASP A 95 4.28 14.37 11.11
N ASP A 96 3.38 14.26 12.09
CA ASP A 96 3.64 13.67 13.40
C ASP A 96 2.98 12.28 13.58
N CYS A 97 2.31 11.78 12.54
CA CYS A 97 1.48 10.57 12.62
C CYS A 97 2.32 9.29 12.74
N GLN A 98 2.30 8.68 13.92
CA GLN A 98 3.03 7.43 14.21
C GLN A 98 2.52 6.23 13.39
N ILE A 99 1.26 6.24 12.94
CA ILE A 99 0.66 5.11 12.20
C ILE A 99 1.27 4.97 10.80
N VAL A 100 1.45 6.08 10.08
CA VAL A 100 2.01 6.09 8.72
C VAL A 100 3.50 6.44 8.70
N GLY A 101 4.03 7.08 9.74
CA GLY A 101 5.41 7.56 9.80
C GLY A 101 6.47 6.50 9.51
N ALA A 102 6.24 5.24 9.92
CA ALA A 102 7.14 4.13 9.61
C ALA A 102 7.28 3.86 8.09
N ILE A 103 6.23 4.12 7.30
CA ILE A 103 6.30 3.99 5.84
C ILE A 103 7.26 5.02 5.26
N PHE A 104 7.23 6.27 5.73
CA PHE A 104 8.06 7.35 5.21
C PHE A 104 9.55 7.16 5.51
N GLN A 105 9.89 6.40 6.56
CA GLN A 105 11.28 6.05 6.87
C GLN A 105 11.87 5.09 5.82
N HIS A 106 11.04 4.22 5.24
CA HIS A 106 11.48 3.21 4.27
C HIS A 106 11.15 3.56 2.81
N ALA A 107 10.20 4.46 2.59
CA ALA A 107 9.78 4.95 1.29
C ALA A 107 9.46 6.47 1.37
N PRO A 108 10.49 7.35 1.33
CA PRO A 108 10.31 8.80 1.42
C PRO A 108 9.34 9.37 0.37
N ASP A 109 9.42 8.87 -0.87
CA ASP A 109 8.53 9.23 -1.99
C ASP A 109 7.05 9.03 -1.66
N ALA A 110 6.73 8.13 -0.72
CA ALA A 110 5.34 7.92 -0.30
C ALA A 110 4.76 9.18 0.35
N LYS A 111 5.56 9.96 1.09
CA LYS A 111 5.08 11.20 1.68
C LYS A 111 4.82 12.24 0.59
N GLU A 112 5.70 12.34 -0.39
CA GLU A 112 5.55 13.28 -1.51
C GLU A 112 4.29 12.97 -2.33
N ASN A 113 3.97 11.69 -2.54
CA ASN A 113 2.76 11.27 -3.24
C ASN A 113 1.44 11.65 -2.52
N LEU A 114 1.49 12.05 -1.24
CA LEU A 114 0.32 12.43 -0.45
C LEU A 114 0.06 13.95 -0.45
N LEU A 115 1.04 14.76 -0.86
CA LEU A 115 1.02 16.22 -0.85
C LEU A 115 0.64 16.78 -2.22
#